data_AF-C1D318-F1
#
_entry.id   AF-C1D318-F1
#
_cell.length_a   1.000
_cell.length_b   1.000
_cell.length_c   1.000
_cell.angle_alpha   90.00
_cell.angle_beta   90.00
_cell.angle_gamma   90.00
#
_symmetry.space_group_name_H-M   'P 1'
#
loop_
_entity.id
_entity.type
_entity.pdbx_description
1 polymer ?
#
loop_
_entity_poly.entity_id
_entity_poly.type
_entity_poly.pdbx_seq_one_letter_code
_entity_poly.pdbx_strand_id
1 'polypeptide(L)'
;MTKTTRRKATPTEPVTSSVNPLARFAELVATAGLQSDVQALADSGADDTTLEAQLTQELRLAHDRWGLGLLHLQHSARLIHTDGVPSDIALLVDGAPRAQLSDGARAIAGTYASMQAPGPEGRSEWGILPEGHRVTLRPGLGQLRVLIEDARDFETHWTPGAAQTWTRTWRQGETLAVEVHRPATPATALADAAWDVITSIKDRTFQRELMERSNQVGMLGALLGARHSGAGDALNQLPEAHFAVSSAVVRETGREGREVDRWKAMQREATETLDELQKAATRRLAAVLSGGLR
;
A
#
# COMPACT_ATOMS: atom_id res chain seq x y z
N MET A 1 0.97 54.61 -45.23
CA MET A 1 1.66 54.05 -44.04
C MET A 1 1.16 52.63 -43.82
N THR A 2 1.90 51.64 -44.30
CA THR A 2 1.64 50.20 -44.15
C THR A 2 2.19 49.72 -42.81
N LYS A 3 1.34 49.19 -41.93
CA LYS A 3 1.77 48.52 -40.68
C LYS A 3 1.62 47.01 -40.85
N THR A 4 2.77 46.35 -41.00
CA THR A 4 2.94 44.91 -41.04
C THR A 4 2.76 44.32 -39.65
N THR A 5 1.77 43.46 -39.45
CA THR A 5 1.59 42.68 -38.21
C THR A 5 2.50 41.46 -38.21
N ARG A 6 3.49 41.44 -37.31
CA ARG A 6 4.32 40.27 -36.98
C ARG A 6 3.44 39.18 -36.35
N ARG A 7 3.42 37.98 -36.94
CA ARG A 7 2.94 36.75 -36.29
C ARG A 7 3.81 36.48 -35.06
N LYS A 8 3.18 36.43 -33.89
CA LYS A 8 3.78 36.03 -32.61
C LYS A 8 3.88 34.50 -32.62
N ALA A 9 5.10 33.98 -32.61
CA ALA A 9 5.36 32.55 -32.43
C ALA A 9 4.87 32.12 -31.05
N THR A 10 4.08 31.05 -31.02
CA THR A 10 3.65 30.35 -29.81
C THR A 10 4.90 29.85 -29.09
N PRO A 11 5.10 30.14 -27.78
CA PRO A 11 6.17 29.51 -27.03
C PRO A 11 5.83 28.04 -26.87
N THR A 12 6.70 27.17 -27.39
CA THR A 12 6.70 25.73 -27.15
C THR A 12 6.68 25.48 -25.64
N GLU A 13 5.70 24.69 -25.19
CA GLU A 13 5.64 24.21 -23.81
C GLU A 13 6.96 23.51 -23.46
N PRO A 14 7.47 23.69 -22.22
CA PRO A 14 8.65 22.98 -21.79
C PRO A 14 8.34 21.49 -21.76
N VAL A 15 9.17 20.69 -22.45
CA VAL A 15 9.21 19.23 -22.30
C VAL A 15 9.41 18.96 -20.82
N THR A 16 8.34 18.56 -20.13
CA THR A 16 8.42 18.05 -18.77
C THR A 16 9.38 16.88 -18.82
N SER A 17 10.46 16.95 -18.04
CA SER A 17 11.40 15.85 -17.87
C SER A 17 10.60 14.59 -17.58
N SER A 18 10.58 13.64 -18.51
CA SER A 18 9.81 12.40 -18.38
C SER A 18 10.41 11.61 -17.23
N VAL A 19 9.83 11.77 -16.04
CA VAL A 19 10.20 10.99 -14.86
C VAL A 19 9.98 9.53 -15.23
N ASN A 20 11.03 8.71 -15.07
CA ASN A 20 11.00 7.31 -15.41
C ASN A 20 9.79 6.62 -14.73
N PRO A 21 8.83 6.05 -15.49
CA PRO A 21 7.62 5.46 -14.91
C PRO A 21 7.91 4.27 -13.99
N LEU A 22 8.98 3.50 -14.27
CA LEU A 22 9.38 2.37 -13.44
C LEU A 22 9.88 2.81 -12.07
N ALA A 23 10.57 3.95 -11.99
CA ALA A 23 11.02 4.52 -10.71
C ALA A 23 9.83 4.96 -9.85
N ARG A 24 8.82 5.61 -10.45
CA ARG A 24 7.58 5.97 -9.73
C ARG A 24 6.82 4.75 -9.24
N PHE A 25 6.82 3.66 -10.00
CA PHE A 25 6.23 2.40 -9.56
C PHE A 25 6.99 1.84 -8.36
N ALA A 26 8.32 1.83 -8.42
CA ALA A 26 9.17 1.37 -7.33
C ALA A 26 8.94 2.16 -6.04
N GLU A 27 8.84 3.49 -6.12
CA GLU A 27 8.50 4.36 -4.99
C GLU A 27 7.11 4.04 -4.42
N LEU A 28 6.12 3.80 -5.29
CA LEU A 28 4.77 3.43 -4.86
C LEU A 28 4.77 2.11 -4.08
N VAL A 29 5.33 1.03 -4.63
CA VAL A 29 5.33 -0.29 -3.97
C VAL A 29 6.28 -0.36 -2.78
N ALA A 30 7.28 0.52 -2.71
CA ALA A 30 8.13 0.66 -1.53
C ALA A 30 7.32 1.04 -0.28
N THR A 31 6.18 1.73 -0.42
CA THR A 31 5.28 2.01 0.72
C THR A 31 4.78 0.72 1.39
N ALA A 32 4.60 -0.36 0.62
CA ALA A 32 4.27 -1.70 1.10
C ALA A 32 5.50 -2.54 1.49
N GLY A 33 6.71 -1.96 1.50
CA GLY A 33 7.94 -2.66 1.86
C GLY A 33 8.44 -3.62 0.78
N LEU A 34 8.14 -3.35 -0.49
CA LEU A 34 8.72 -4.07 -1.62
C LEU A 34 9.98 -3.34 -2.13
N GLN A 35 10.93 -4.10 -2.64
CA GLN A 35 12.00 -3.61 -3.51
C GLN A 35 11.63 -4.06 -4.91
N SER A 36 11.39 -3.11 -5.83
CA SER A 36 10.92 -3.43 -7.18
C SER A 36 12.08 -3.92 -8.05
N ASP A 37 11.88 -5.05 -8.72
CA ASP A 37 12.87 -5.63 -9.64
C ASP A 37 12.62 -5.19 -11.10
N VAL A 38 11.55 -4.44 -11.35
CA VAL A 38 11.08 -4.10 -12.71
C VAL A 38 12.11 -3.28 -13.48
N GLN A 39 12.82 -2.34 -12.82
CA GLN A 39 13.88 -1.57 -13.49
C GLN A 39 15.05 -2.47 -13.90
N ALA A 40 15.49 -3.36 -13.02
CA ALA A 40 16.58 -4.29 -13.33
C ALA A 40 16.20 -5.27 -14.46
N LEU A 41 14.94 -5.71 -14.50
CA LEU A 41 14.39 -6.50 -15.61
C LEU A 41 14.38 -5.72 -16.92
N ALA A 42 13.96 -4.45 -16.90
CA ALA A 42 13.98 -3.59 -18.09
C ALA A 42 15.40 -3.39 -18.61
N ASP A 43 16.36 -3.14 -17.71
CA ASP A 43 17.78 -2.98 -18.05
C ASP A 43 18.39 -4.27 -18.63
N SER A 44 17.84 -5.44 -18.28
CA SER A 44 18.24 -6.74 -18.84
C SER A 44 17.66 -7.04 -20.24
N GLY A 45 16.81 -6.16 -20.78
CA GLY A 45 16.17 -6.32 -22.09
C GLY A 45 14.95 -7.25 -22.08
N ALA A 46 14.26 -7.38 -20.94
CA ALA A 46 13.00 -8.11 -20.87
C ALA A 46 11.92 -7.47 -21.76
N ASP A 47 11.02 -8.29 -22.30
CA ASP A 47 9.89 -7.80 -23.10
C ASP A 47 8.76 -7.22 -22.24
N ASP A 48 7.85 -6.47 -22.87
CA ASP A 48 6.73 -5.84 -22.17
C ASP A 48 5.87 -6.84 -21.40
N THR A 49 5.67 -8.04 -21.94
CA THR A 49 4.85 -9.07 -21.27
C THR A 49 5.49 -9.50 -19.95
N THR A 50 6.81 -9.67 -19.93
CA THR A 50 7.57 -10.01 -18.72
C THR A 50 7.54 -8.86 -17.71
N LEU A 51 7.70 -7.62 -18.17
CA LEU A 51 7.62 -6.44 -17.32
C LEU A 51 6.23 -6.26 -16.70
N GLU A 52 5.16 -6.40 -17.49
CA GLU A 52 3.77 -6.30 -17.02
C GLU A 52 3.39 -7.42 -16.04
N ALA A 53 3.94 -8.62 -16.24
CA ALA A 53 3.77 -9.73 -15.29
C ALA A 53 4.41 -9.40 -13.94
N GLN A 54 5.64 -8.88 -13.92
CA GLN A 54 6.32 -8.47 -12.70
C GLN A 54 5.61 -7.28 -12.03
N LEU A 55 5.24 -6.25 -12.79
CA LEU A 55 4.46 -5.11 -12.29
C LEU A 55 3.15 -5.58 -11.64
N THR A 56 2.46 -6.52 -12.26
CA THR A 56 1.21 -7.10 -11.74
C THR A 56 1.46 -7.90 -10.45
N GLN A 57 2.54 -8.67 -10.38
CA GLN A 57 2.91 -9.42 -9.18
C GLN A 57 3.21 -8.48 -8.00
N GLU A 58 4.04 -7.46 -8.22
CA GLU A 58 4.40 -6.48 -7.20
C GLU A 58 3.19 -5.64 -6.75
N LEU A 59 2.32 -5.24 -7.68
CA LEU A 59 1.09 -4.52 -7.36
C LEU A 59 0.14 -5.35 -6.48
N ARG A 60 -0.04 -6.63 -6.78
CA ARG A 60 -0.88 -7.53 -5.98
C ARG A 60 -0.32 -7.72 -4.57
N LEU A 61 0.99 -7.92 -4.45
CA LEU A 61 1.65 -8.02 -3.16
C LEU A 61 1.59 -6.69 -2.38
N ALA A 62 1.63 -5.55 -3.06
CA ALA A 62 1.40 -4.26 -2.42
C ALA A 62 -0.03 -4.14 -1.88
N HIS A 63 -1.05 -4.55 -2.63
CA HIS A 63 -2.46 -4.58 -2.17
C HIS A 63 -2.69 -5.52 -0.99
N ASP A 64 -2.03 -6.68 -0.98
CA ASP A 64 -2.05 -7.60 0.17
C ASP A 64 -1.55 -6.92 1.46
N ARG A 65 -0.59 -6.01 1.33
CA ARG A 65 0.05 -5.32 2.46
C ARG A 65 -0.62 -4.01 2.84
N TRP A 66 -1.12 -3.27 1.85
CA TRP A 66 -1.89 -2.05 2.10
C TRP A 66 -3.22 -2.34 2.82
N GLY A 67 -3.80 -3.53 2.63
CA GLY A 67 -4.97 -3.98 3.37
C GLY A 67 -6.23 -3.15 3.06
N LEU A 68 -6.35 -2.68 1.81
CA LEU A 68 -7.45 -1.81 1.37
C LEU A 68 -8.81 -2.54 1.27
N GLY A 69 -8.86 -3.85 1.49
CA GLY A 69 -10.10 -4.62 1.36
C GLY A 69 -10.54 -4.90 -0.07
N LEU A 70 -9.60 -4.85 -1.02
CA LEU A 70 -9.84 -4.98 -2.46
C LEU A 70 -9.38 -6.34 -3.02
N LEU A 71 -9.27 -7.36 -2.17
CA LEU A 71 -8.82 -8.70 -2.57
C LEU A 71 -9.85 -9.45 -3.45
N HIS A 72 -11.11 -8.98 -3.48
CA HIS A 72 -12.15 -9.50 -4.36
C HIS A 72 -12.04 -8.97 -5.80
N LEU A 73 -11.16 -7.99 -6.05
CA LEU A 73 -10.93 -7.39 -7.36
C LEU A 73 -9.62 -7.92 -7.97
N GLN A 74 -9.58 -8.05 -9.29
CA GLN A 74 -8.38 -8.45 -10.00
C GLN A 74 -7.51 -7.24 -10.32
N HIS A 75 -6.38 -7.10 -9.61
CA HIS A 75 -5.38 -6.07 -9.88
C HIS A 75 -4.40 -6.52 -10.96
N SER A 76 -4.07 -5.61 -11.89
CA SER A 76 -3.01 -5.78 -12.87
C SER A 76 -2.42 -4.43 -13.29
N ALA A 77 -1.20 -4.44 -13.80
CA ALA A 77 -0.51 -3.25 -14.29
C ALA A 77 -0.06 -3.45 -15.74
N ARG A 78 -0.15 -2.40 -16.56
CA ARG A 78 0.25 -2.42 -17.97
C ARG A 78 1.08 -1.21 -18.34
N LEU A 79 2.04 -1.37 -19.25
CA LEU A 79 2.86 -0.28 -19.77
C LEU A 79 2.03 0.55 -20.77
N ILE A 80 2.10 1.87 -20.64
CA ILE A 80 1.60 2.81 -21.63
C ILE A 80 2.78 3.27 -22.46
N HIS A 81 2.64 3.19 -23.79
CA HIS A 81 3.68 3.58 -24.73
C HIS A 81 3.33 4.89 -25.43
N THR A 82 4.33 5.75 -25.59
CA THR A 82 4.27 6.93 -26.46
C THR A 82 5.45 6.87 -27.41
N ASP A 83 5.19 6.92 -28.71
CA ASP A 83 6.20 6.78 -29.77
C ASP A 83 7.08 5.51 -29.64
N GLY A 84 6.51 4.43 -29.11
CA GLY A 84 7.20 3.14 -28.92
C GLY A 84 8.08 3.06 -27.68
N VAL A 85 8.05 4.06 -26.78
CA VAL A 85 8.80 4.07 -25.52
C VAL A 85 7.82 4.05 -24.33
N PRO A 86 8.08 3.27 -23.27
CA PRO A 86 7.29 3.32 -22.04
C PRO A 86 7.25 4.74 -21.46
N SER A 87 6.07 5.33 -21.39
CA SER A 87 5.85 6.70 -20.89
C SER A 87 5.10 6.73 -19.57
N ASP A 88 4.29 5.71 -19.27
CA ASP A 88 3.53 5.60 -18.03
C ASP A 88 3.15 4.14 -17.72
N ILE A 89 2.53 3.89 -16.56
CA ILE A 89 1.95 2.60 -16.18
C ILE A 89 0.47 2.81 -15.83
N ALA A 90 -0.40 2.08 -16.52
CA ALA A 90 -1.80 1.96 -16.16
C ALA A 90 -1.98 0.97 -15.01
N LEU A 91 -2.75 1.37 -13.99
CA LEU A 91 -3.24 0.50 -12.93
C LEU A 91 -4.67 0.08 -13.26
N LEU A 92 -4.86 -1.22 -13.45
CA LEU A 92 -6.13 -1.80 -13.87
C LEU A 92 -6.78 -2.59 -12.74
N VAL A 93 -8.10 -2.53 -12.73
CA VAL A 93 -8.97 -3.31 -11.84
C VAL A 93 -9.98 -4.02 -12.73
N ASP A 94 -10.06 -5.34 -12.61
CA ASP A 94 -10.92 -6.22 -13.43
C ASP A 94 -10.74 -5.99 -14.95
N GLY A 95 -9.50 -5.73 -15.37
CA GLY A 95 -9.12 -5.50 -16.76
C GLY A 95 -9.42 -4.09 -17.30
N ALA A 96 -10.02 -3.21 -16.51
CA ALA A 96 -10.27 -1.81 -16.89
C ALA A 96 -9.22 -0.87 -16.26
N PRO A 97 -8.61 0.06 -17.03
CA PRO A 97 -7.76 1.11 -16.47
C PRO A 97 -8.56 2.01 -15.52
N ARG A 98 -8.03 2.22 -14.30
CA ARG A 98 -8.67 3.05 -13.27
C ARG A 98 -7.80 4.23 -12.82
N ALA A 99 -6.48 4.10 -12.90
CA ALA A 99 -5.52 5.15 -12.59
C ALA A 99 -4.25 4.97 -13.42
N GLN A 100 -3.43 6.01 -13.49
CA GLN A 100 -2.09 5.98 -14.09
C GLN A 100 -1.05 6.45 -13.05
N LEU A 101 0.21 6.04 -13.20
CA LEU A 101 1.24 6.49 -12.24
C LEU A 101 1.52 7.98 -12.34
N SER A 102 1.38 8.58 -13.53
CA SER A 102 1.55 10.02 -13.72
C SER A 102 0.56 10.86 -12.89
N ASP A 103 -0.64 10.34 -12.61
CA ASP A 103 -1.68 11.01 -11.79
C ASP A 103 -1.19 11.34 -10.36
N GLY A 104 -0.19 10.62 -9.88
CA GLY A 104 0.41 10.79 -8.55
C GLY A 104 -0.31 10.02 -7.44
N ALA A 105 0.41 9.76 -6.35
CA ALA A 105 -0.03 8.82 -5.31
C ALA A 105 -1.36 9.20 -4.65
N ARG A 106 -1.63 10.49 -4.46
CA ARG A 106 -2.91 10.97 -3.91
C ARG A 106 -4.10 10.57 -4.79
N ALA A 107 -3.98 10.76 -6.11
CA ALA A 107 -5.05 10.44 -7.04
C ALA A 107 -5.28 8.92 -7.10
N ILE A 108 -4.20 8.14 -7.12
CA ILE A 108 -4.26 6.67 -7.08
C ILE A 108 -4.95 6.18 -5.80
N ALA A 109 -4.56 6.71 -4.64
CA ALA A 109 -5.18 6.37 -3.37
C ALA A 109 -6.67 6.74 -3.34
N GLY A 110 -7.04 7.91 -3.88
CA GLY A 110 -8.45 8.33 -4.02
C GLY A 110 -9.26 7.40 -4.91
N THR A 111 -8.69 6.94 -6.04
CA THR A 111 -9.31 5.95 -6.92
C THR A 111 -9.59 4.65 -6.18
N TYR A 112 -8.62 4.11 -5.44
CA TYR A 112 -8.84 2.88 -4.67
C TYR A 112 -9.80 3.09 -3.49
N ALA A 113 -9.74 4.24 -2.81
CA ALA A 113 -10.66 4.57 -1.72
C ALA A 113 -12.14 4.53 -2.17
N SER A 114 -12.43 4.95 -3.41
CA SER A 114 -13.79 4.87 -3.98
C SER A 114 -14.32 3.45 -4.16
N MET A 115 -13.44 2.44 -4.11
CA MET A 115 -13.78 1.01 -4.22
C MET A 115 -13.89 0.33 -2.84
N GLN A 116 -13.47 1.00 -1.77
CA GLN A 116 -13.48 0.42 -0.42
C GLN A 116 -14.87 0.47 0.21
N ALA A 117 -15.11 -0.44 1.14
CA ALA A 117 -16.24 -0.40 2.06
C ALA A 117 -15.73 -0.59 3.49
N PRO A 118 -15.20 0.47 4.13
CA PRO A 118 -14.71 0.40 5.51
C PRO A 118 -15.88 0.26 6.49
N GLY A 119 -15.77 -0.72 7.37
CA GLY A 119 -16.66 -0.93 8.51
C GLY A 119 -16.35 0.00 9.68
N PRO A 120 -17.16 -0.02 10.74
CA PRO A 120 -17.05 0.90 11.88
C PRO A 120 -15.72 0.79 12.64
N GLU A 121 -15.05 -0.37 12.56
CA GLU A 121 -13.78 -0.64 13.24
C GLU A 121 -12.58 -0.59 12.28
N GLY A 122 -12.73 0.05 11.11
CA GLY A 122 -11.63 0.27 10.15
C GLY A 122 -11.21 -0.97 9.35
N ARG A 123 -12.04 -2.02 9.33
CA ARG A 123 -11.83 -3.24 8.52
C ARG A 123 -12.69 -3.21 7.27
N SER A 124 -12.31 -3.96 6.24
CA SER A 124 -13.17 -4.14 5.07
C SER A 124 -14.40 -4.99 5.40
N GLU A 125 -15.57 -4.52 4.95
CA GLU A 125 -16.84 -5.28 5.00
C GLU A 125 -16.98 -6.29 3.85
N TRP A 126 -16.24 -6.07 2.75
CA TRP A 126 -16.27 -6.94 1.58
C TRP A 126 -15.80 -8.36 1.92
N GLY A 127 -16.50 -9.34 1.32
CA GLY A 127 -15.96 -10.68 1.16
C GLY A 127 -14.79 -10.67 0.18
N ILE A 128 -13.92 -11.66 0.26
CA ILE A 128 -12.85 -11.89 -0.73
C ILE A 128 -13.40 -12.77 -1.86
N LEU A 129 -14.14 -13.81 -1.50
CA LEU A 129 -14.84 -14.64 -2.47
C LEU A 129 -16.10 -13.91 -2.98
N PRO A 130 -16.68 -14.36 -4.11
CA PRO A 130 -18.01 -13.91 -4.53
C PRO A 130 -19.04 -14.02 -3.40
N GLU A 131 -20.07 -13.17 -3.45
CA GLU A 131 -21.06 -13.07 -2.38
C GLU A 131 -21.65 -14.44 -2.00
N GLY A 132 -21.60 -14.75 -0.70
CA GLY A 132 -21.99 -16.04 -0.16
C GLY A 132 -21.86 -16.10 1.36
N HIS A 133 -22.02 -17.31 1.90
CA HIS A 133 -21.89 -17.52 3.34
C HIS A 133 -20.45 -17.35 3.80
N ARG A 134 -20.22 -16.43 4.74
CA ARG A 134 -18.96 -16.28 5.47
C ARG A 134 -19.10 -16.87 6.87
N VAL A 135 -18.10 -17.66 7.27
CA VAL A 135 -18.15 -18.41 8.53
C VAL A 135 -17.86 -17.48 9.69
N THR A 136 -18.80 -17.36 10.62
CA THR A 136 -18.55 -16.75 11.94
C THR A 136 -17.95 -17.80 12.86
N LEU A 137 -16.65 -17.70 13.12
CA LEU A 137 -15.92 -18.67 13.93
C LEU A 137 -16.29 -18.54 15.42
N ARG A 138 -16.58 -19.67 16.05
CA ARG A 138 -16.67 -19.80 17.50
C ARG A 138 -15.29 -20.04 18.09
N PRO A 139 -15.07 -19.74 19.38
CA PRO A 139 -13.79 -20.05 20.04
C PRO A 139 -13.38 -21.51 19.86
N GLY A 140 -12.13 -21.73 19.43
CA GLY A 140 -11.55 -23.03 19.14
C GLY A 140 -11.19 -23.23 17.65
N LEU A 141 -10.56 -24.37 17.33
CA LEU A 141 -10.08 -24.68 15.97
C LEU A 141 -10.90 -25.75 15.24
N GLY A 142 -11.95 -26.30 15.86
CA GLY A 142 -12.72 -27.41 15.28
C GLY A 142 -13.38 -27.05 13.94
N GLN A 143 -13.96 -25.85 13.83
CA GLN A 143 -14.56 -25.38 12.57
C GLN A 143 -13.51 -25.20 11.48
N LEU A 144 -12.38 -24.54 11.80
CA LEU A 144 -11.30 -24.31 10.86
C LEU A 144 -10.65 -25.61 10.39
N ARG A 145 -10.49 -26.61 11.28
CA ARG A 145 -9.95 -27.92 10.91
C ARG A 145 -10.73 -28.55 9.77
N VAL A 146 -12.05 -28.64 9.90
CA VAL A 146 -12.93 -29.21 8.87
C VAL A 146 -12.91 -28.38 7.59
N LEU A 147 -12.89 -27.05 7.70
CA LEU A 147 -12.81 -26.17 6.54
C LEU A 147 -11.49 -26.35 5.77
N ILE A 148 -10.38 -26.49 6.48
CA ILE A 148 -9.06 -26.66 5.87
C ILE A 148 -8.90 -28.08 5.30
N GLU A 149 -9.18 -29.12 6.06
CA GLU A 149 -8.95 -30.50 5.62
C GLU A 149 -9.96 -30.92 4.53
N ASP A 150 -11.25 -30.68 4.76
CA ASP A 150 -12.34 -31.35 4.02
C ASP A 150 -13.11 -30.43 3.05
N ALA A 151 -13.18 -29.12 3.31
CA ALA A 151 -13.98 -28.23 2.47
C ALA A 151 -13.29 -27.88 1.13
N ARG A 152 -14.09 -27.36 0.19
CA ARG A 152 -13.60 -26.69 -1.02
C ARG A 152 -13.32 -25.22 -0.69
N ASP A 153 -13.93 -24.31 -1.43
CA ASP A 153 -13.88 -22.87 -1.18
C ASP A 153 -14.67 -22.53 0.07
N PHE A 154 -14.10 -21.67 0.90
CA PHE A 154 -14.75 -21.12 2.09
C PHE A 154 -14.10 -19.78 2.42
N GLU A 155 -14.80 -18.96 3.19
CA GLU A 155 -14.26 -17.71 3.74
C GLU A 155 -14.79 -17.53 5.16
N THR A 156 -13.93 -17.05 6.07
CA THR A 156 -14.32 -16.67 7.43
C THR A 156 -14.55 -15.16 7.52
N HIS A 157 -15.44 -14.75 8.43
CA HIS A 157 -15.42 -13.38 8.92
C HIS A 157 -14.12 -13.08 9.68
N TRP A 158 -13.89 -11.80 9.97
CA TRP A 158 -12.82 -11.34 10.84
C TRP A 158 -12.96 -11.94 12.25
N THR A 159 -11.84 -12.41 12.79
CA THR A 159 -11.72 -12.87 14.18
C THR A 159 -10.64 -12.08 14.90
N PRO A 160 -10.86 -11.66 16.15
CA PRO A 160 -9.87 -10.89 16.90
C PRO A 160 -8.67 -11.77 17.25
N GLY A 161 -7.48 -11.21 17.08
CA GLY A 161 -6.21 -11.75 17.54
C GLY A 161 -5.61 -10.90 18.68
N ALA A 162 -4.36 -11.19 19.05
CA ALA A 162 -3.63 -10.39 20.04
C ALA A 162 -3.18 -9.04 19.43
N ALA A 163 -2.78 -8.08 20.26
CA ALA A 163 -2.17 -6.81 19.83
C ALA A 163 -2.99 -6.03 18.77
N GLN A 164 -4.30 -5.96 18.97
CA GLN A 164 -5.25 -5.28 18.07
C GLN A 164 -5.25 -5.81 16.62
N THR A 165 -4.84 -7.07 16.43
CA THR A 165 -4.89 -7.72 15.13
C THR A 165 -6.24 -8.39 14.90
N TRP A 166 -6.59 -8.56 13.63
CA TRP A 166 -7.75 -9.26 13.14
C TRP A 166 -7.29 -10.26 12.10
N THR A 167 -7.88 -11.44 12.09
CA THR A 167 -7.51 -12.50 11.16
C THR A 167 -8.72 -13.06 10.45
N ARG A 168 -8.56 -13.37 9.17
CA ARG A 168 -9.53 -14.14 8.40
C ARG A 168 -8.81 -15.13 7.48
N THR A 169 -9.50 -16.19 7.12
CA THR A 169 -8.95 -17.29 6.32
C THR A 169 -9.93 -17.63 5.21
N TRP A 170 -9.42 -17.92 4.02
CA TRP A 170 -10.23 -18.35 2.90
C TRP A 170 -9.49 -19.36 2.03
N ARG A 171 -10.25 -20.11 1.24
CA ARG A 171 -9.73 -20.93 0.14
C ARG A 171 -10.44 -20.55 -1.15
N GLN A 172 -9.68 -20.43 -2.23
CA GLN A 172 -10.20 -20.30 -3.59
C GLN A 172 -9.50 -21.32 -4.50
N GLY A 173 -10.25 -22.30 -5.00
CA GLY A 173 -9.69 -23.45 -5.70
C GLY A 173 -8.74 -24.23 -4.79
N GLU A 174 -7.48 -24.33 -5.21
CA GLU A 174 -6.43 -25.07 -4.47
C GLU A 174 -5.56 -24.17 -3.57
N THR A 175 -5.87 -22.87 -3.49
CA THR A 175 -5.08 -21.90 -2.71
C THR A 175 -5.75 -21.60 -1.38
N LEU A 176 -5.15 -22.03 -0.27
CA LEU A 176 -5.50 -21.57 1.08
C LEU A 176 -4.77 -20.26 1.36
N ALA A 177 -5.44 -19.31 2.02
CA ALA A 177 -4.87 -18.04 2.38
C ALA A 177 -5.31 -17.59 3.77
N VAL A 178 -4.42 -16.89 4.47
CA VAL A 178 -4.69 -16.22 5.74
C VAL A 178 -4.24 -14.77 5.65
N GLU A 179 -5.10 -13.86 6.08
CA GLU A 179 -4.80 -12.45 6.24
C GLU A 179 -4.74 -12.12 7.73
N VAL A 180 -3.67 -11.44 8.14
CA VAL A 180 -3.55 -10.80 9.45
C VAL A 180 -3.54 -9.29 9.21
N HIS A 181 -4.42 -8.58 9.90
CA HIS A 181 -4.68 -7.16 9.70
C HIS A 181 -4.59 -6.40 11.02
N ARG A 182 -3.90 -5.27 11.03
CA ARG A 182 -3.92 -4.27 12.11
C ARG A 182 -4.24 -2.93 11.45
N PRO A 183 -5.42 -2.33 11.73
CA PRO A 183 -5.82 -1.09 11.09
C PRO A 183 -4.75 0.00 11.22
N ALA A 184 -4.26 0.49 10.09
CA ALA A 184 -3.27 1.55 10.01
C ALA A 184 -3.57 2.41 8.78
N THR A 185 -3.86 3.69 9.01
CA THR A 185 -3.99 4.69 7.96
C THR A 185 -2.64 5.39 7.75
N PRO A 186 -2.42 6.06 6.60
CA PRO A 186 -1.23 6.89 6.41
C PRO A 186 -1.09 7.96 7.51
N ALA A 187 -2.21 8.54 7.95
CA ALA A 187 -2.23 9.52 9.03
C ALA A 187 -1.75 8.94 10.37
N THR A 188 -2.19 7.73 10.74
CA THR A 188 -1.72 7.07 11.97
C THR A 188 -0.25 6.67 11.87
N ALA A 189 0.18 6.13 10.73
CA ALA A 189 1.59 5.77 10.51
C ALA A 189 2.54 7.00 10.58
N LEU A 190 2.13 8.13 10.01
CA LEU A 190 2.86 9.40 10.10
C LEU A 190 2.86 9.97 11.52
N ALA A 191 1.77 9.83 12.27
CA ALA A 191 1.70 10.26 13.66
C ALA A 191 2.64 9.45 14.55
N ASP A 192 2.69 8.12 14.37
CA ASP A 192 3.61 7.23 15.10
C ASP A 192 5.07 7.55 14.76
N ALA A 193 5.39 7.76 13.48
CA ALA A 193 6.72 8.18 13.06
C ALA A 193 7.11 9.56 13.60
N ALA A 194 6.17 10.52 13.63
CA ALA A 194 6.41 11.85 14.20
C ALA A 194 6.68 11.77 15.71
N TRP A 195 5.98 10.88 16.42
CA TRP A 195 6.26 10.60 17.84
C TRP A 195 7.68 10.09 18.05
N ASP A 196 8.15 9.13 17.26
CA ASP A 196 9.52 8.61 17.34
C ASP A 196 10.58 9.69 17.09
N VAL A 197 10.33 10.59 16.13
CA VAL A 197 11.20 11.74 15.88
C VAL A 197 11.20 12.70 17.07
N ILE A 198 10.04 13.08 17.61
CA ILE A 198 9.96 14.01 18.75
C ILE A 198 10.59 13.41 20.00
N THR A 199 10.38 12.12 20.26
CA THR A 199 10.91 11.45 21.46
C THR A 199 12.43 11.24 21.41
N SER A 200 13.02 11.16 20.22
CA SER A 200 14.47 11.03 20.01
C SER A 200 15.25 12.34 20.04
N ILE A 201 14.59 13.50 20.13
CA ILE A 201 15.24 14.83 20.25
C ILE A 201 16.03 14.92 21.56
N LYS A 202 17.32 15.27 21.46
CA LYS A 202 18.22 15.43 22.62
C LYS A 202 17.91 16.69 23.45
N ASP A 203 17.51 17.77 22.80
CA ASP A 203 17.13 19.02 23.48
C ASP A 203 15.75 18.87 24.14
N ARG A 204 15.74 18.79 25.48
CA ARG A 204 14.53 18.61 26.28
C ARG A 204 13.59 19.81 26.23
N THR A 205 14.10 21.02 26.02
CA THR A 205 13.27 22.23 25.91
C THR A 205 12.51 22.20 24.60
N PHE A 206 13.24 21.98 23.50
CA PHE A 206 12.64 21.88 22.17
C PHE A 206 11.67 20.69 22.06
N GLN A 207 12.02 19.55 22.65
CA GLN A 207 11.12 18.40 22.73
C GLN A 207 9.80 18.74 23.45
N ARG A 208 9.86 19.37 24.63
CA ARG A 208 8.66 19.75 25.39
C ARG A 208 7.79 20.74 24.62
N GLU A 209 8.41 21.72 23.97
CA GLU A 209 7.69 22.68 23.13
C GLU A 209 6.93 22.00 21.99
N LEU A 210 7.54 21.03 21.30
CA LEU A 210 6.85 20.26 20.26
C LEU A 210 5.71 19.40 20.83
N MET A 211 5.89 18.80 22.01
CA MET A 211 4.83 18.05 22.69
C MET A 211 3.68 18.95 23.16
N GLU A 212 3.95 20.21 23.53
CA GLU A 212 2.91 21.17 23.85
C GLU A 212 2.13 21.60 22.60
N ARG A 213 2.83 21.89 21.50
CA ARG A 213 2.21 22.22 20.20
C ARG A 213 1.40 21.05 19.64
N SER A 214 1.82 19.81 19.84
CA SER A 214 1.10 18.65 19.31
C SER A 214 -0.30 18.48 19.91
N ASN A 215 -0.56 19.04 21.09
CA ASN A 215 -1.92 19.10 21.64
C ASN A 215 -2.88 20.00 20.84
N GLN A 216 -2.35 20.96 20.07
CA GLN A 216 -3.15 21.90 19.27
C GLN A 216 -3.27 21.46 17.80
N VAL A 217 -2.17 20.99 17.20
CA VAL A 217 -2.10 20.72 15.75
C VAL A 217 -1.78 19.25 15.41
N GLY A 218 -1.71 18.38 16.41
CA GLY A 218 -1.28 16.99 16.26
C GLY A 218 0.24 16.81 16.17
N MET A 219 0.72 15.57 16.35
CA MET A 219 2.17 15.24 16.36
C MET A 219 2.85 15.61 15.04
N LEU A 220 2.25 15.23 13.91
CA LEU A 220 2.79 15.54 12.58
C LEU A 220 2.81 17.05 12.32
N GLY A 221 1.73 17.77 12.65
CA GLY A 221 1.63 19.22 12.46
C GLY A 221 2.69 19.98 13.27
N ALA A 222 2.92 19.57 14.52
CA ALA A 222 3.94 20.17 15.38
C ALA A 222 5.36 19.98 14.80
N LEU A 223 5.66 18.78 14.30
CA LEU A 223 6.95 18.47 13.70
C LEU A 223 7.16 19.23 12.38
N LEU A 224 6.16 19.26 11.50
CA LEU A 224 6.22 19.98 10.22
C LEU A 224 6.34 21.50 10.42
N GLY A 225 5.66 22.06 11.43
CA GLY A 225 5.77 23.48 11.77
C GLY A 225 7.15 23.90 12.28
N ALA A 226 7.98 22.93 12.69
CA ALA A 226 9.39 23.15 13.03
C ALA A 226 10.36 22.89 11.86
N ARG A 227 9.84 22.66 10.65
CA ARG A 227 10.61 22.52 9.40
C ARG A 227 10.43 23.77 8.52
N HIS A 228 11.01 23.74 7.32
CA HIS A 228 10.81 24.82 6.34
C HIS A 228 9.36 24.83 5.85
N SER A 229 8.88 26.00 5.39
CA SER A 229 7.47 26.25 5.05
C SER A 229 6.87 25.36 3.96
N GLY A 230 7.70 24.67 3.17
CA GLY A 230 7.27 23.76 2.09
C GLY A 230 7.24 22.27 2.46
N ALA A 231 7.62 21.90 3.70
CA ALA A 231 7.75 20.50 4.09
C ALA A 231 6.43 19.72 4.02
N GLY A 232 5.30 20.36 4.38
CA GLY A 232 3.98 19.74 4.27
C GLY A 232 3.58 19.43 2.82
N ASP A 233 3.85 20.36 1.90
CA ASP A 233 3.56 20.18 0.48
C ASP A 233 4.44 19.08 -0.12
N ALA A 234 5.73 19.06 0.24
CA ALA A 234 6.66 18.02 -0.18
C ALA A 234 6.24 16.63 0.32
N LEU A 235 5.90 16.50 1.62
CA LEU A 235 5.38 15.25 2.18
C LEU A 235 4.14 14.77 1.44
N ASN A 236 3.25 15.69 1.07
CA ASN A 236 2.03 15.34 0.38
C ASN A 236 2.24 14.84 -1.07
N GLN A 237 3.40 15.10 -1.68
CA GLN A 237 3.76 14.49 -2.97
C GLN A 237 4.28 13.06 -2.83
N LEU A 238 4.73 12.66 -1.62
CA LEU A 238 5.28 11.34 -1.37
C LEU A 238 4.16 10.28 -1.30
N PRO A 239 4.39 9.06 -1.80
CA PRO A 239 3.42 7.99 -1.72
C PRO A 239 3.13 7.54 -0.27
N GLU A 240 4.10 7.68 0.64
CA GLU A 240 3.92 7.36 2.05
C GLU A 240 2.87 8.22 2.78
N ALA A 241 2.50 9.39 2.22
CA ALA A 241 1.40 10.19 2.76
C ALA A 241 0.01 9.61 2.43
N HIS A 242 -0.06 8.66 1.49
CA HIS A 242 -1.33 8.14 0.95
C HIS A 242 -1.48 6.63 1.09
N PHE A 243 -0.38 5.90 1.34
CA PHE A 243 -0.38 4.45 1.52
C PHE A 243 0.37 4.05 2.80
N ALA A 244 -0.20 3.08 3.53
CA ALA A 244 0.40 2.49 4.72
C ALA A 244 0.17 0.98 4.73
N VAL A 245 1.07 0.25 5.39
CA VAL A 245 0.92 -1.20 5.60
C VAL A 245 -0.08 -1.44 6.74
N SER A 246 -1.14 -2.20 6.45
CA SER A 246 -2.15 -2.57 7.45
C SER A 246 -2.45 -4.07 7.47
N SER A 247 -2.06 -4.83 6.44
CA SER A 247 -2.28 -6.27 6.34
C SER A 247 -0.99 -7.04 5.97
N ALA A 248 -1.02 -8.34 6.17
CA ALA A 248 -0.11 -9.29 5.55
C ALA A 248 -0.89 -10.56 5.18
N VAL A 249 -0.70 -11.06 3.96
CA VAL A 249 -1.38 -12.25 3.45
C VAL A 249 -0.34 -13.33 3.13
N VAL A 250 -0.56 -14.52 3.67
CA VAL A 250 0.23 -15.72 3.32
C VAL A 250 -0.68 -16.69 2.58
N ARG A 251 -0.18 -17.23 1.47
CA ARG A 251 -0.91 -18.18 0.60
C ARG A 251 -0.14 -19.49 0.51
N GLU A 252 -0.88 -20.58 0.45
CA GLU A 252 -0.35 -21.94 0.27
C GLU A 252 -1.18 -22.67 -0.77
N THR A 253 -0.52 -23.45 -1.63
CA THR A 253 -1.17 -24.17 -2.73
C THR A 253 -0.88 -25.67 -2.66
N GLY A 254 -1.79 -26.47 -3.19
CA GLY A 254 -1.61 -27.92 -3.23
C GLY A 254 -1.87 -28.58 -1.88
N ARG A 255 -1.19 -29.73 -1.62
CA ARG A 255 -1.53 -30.60 -0.49
C ARG A 255 -1.36 -29.93 0.87
N GLU A 256 -0.31 -29.13 1.04
CA GLU A 256 -0.03 -28.43 2.30
C GLU A 256 -1.11 -27.40 2.63
N GLY A 257 -1.82 -26.90 1.63
CA GLY A 257 -2.99 -26.04 1.80
C GLY A 257 -4.16 -26.72 2.48
N ARG A 258 -4.12 -28.04 2.72
CA ARG A 258 -5.13 -28.80 3.50
C ARG A 258 -4.62 -29.26 4.87
N GLU A 259 -3.43 -28.82 5.29
CA GLU A 259 -2.84 -29.20 6.58
C GLU A 259 -3.03 -28.07 7.61
N VAL A 260 -3.71 -28.36 8.72
CA VAL A 260 -3.99 -27.34 9.76
C VAL A 260 -2.71 -26.82 10.43
N ASP A 261 -1.69 -27.66 10.56
CA ASP A 261 -0.41 -27.23 11.14
C ASP A 261 0.34 -26.27 10.20
N ARG A 262 0.19 -26.42 8.88
CA ARG A 262 0.68 -25.43 7.91
C ARG A 262 -0.09 -24.13 8.06
N TRP A 263 -1.41 -24.15 8.18
CA TRP A 263 -2.23 -22.95 8.41
C TRP A 263 -1.78 -22.17 9.67
N LYS A 264 -1.47 -22.85 10.78
CA LYS A 264 -0.93 -22.19 11.99
C LYS A 264 0.41 -21.51 11.71
N ALA A 265 1.29 -22.15 10.93
CA ALA A 265 2.56 -21.56 10.52
C ALA A 265 2.33 -20.33 9.62
N MET A 266 1.41 -20.41 8.66
CA MET A 266 1.03 -19.28 7.79
C MET A 266 0.52 -18.08 8.59
N GLN A 267 -0.35 -18.31 9.59
CA GLN A 267 -0.87 -17.22 10.44
C GLN A 267 0.25 -16.57 11.27
N ARG A 268 1.17 -17.37 11.80
CA ARG A 268 2.34 -16.86 12.53
C ARG A 268 3.24 -16.03 11.61
N GLU A 269 3.57 -16.56 10.44
CA GLU A 269 4.36 -15.88 9.40
C GLU A 269 3.72 -14.55 8.99
N ALA A 270 2.41 -14.51 8.76
CA ALA A 270 1.68 -13.29 8.44
C ALA A 270 1.74 -12.26 9.59
N THR A 271 1.63 -12.73 10.84
CA THR A 271 1.72 -11.85 12.02
C THR A 271 3.11 -11.24 12.17
N GLU A 272 4.15 -12.07 12.07
CA GLU A 272 5.56 -11.63 12.14
C GLU A 272 5.89 -10.66 11.01
N THR A 273 5.46 -10.98 9.78
CA THR A 273 5.62 -10.12 8.60
C THR A 273 4.94 -8.77 8.79
N LEU A 274 3.69 -8.74 9.28
CA LEU A 274 2.98 -7.49 9.54
C LEU A 274 3.71 -6.61 10.56
N ASP A 275 4.17 -7.19 11.66
CA ASP A 275 4.91 -6.48 12.70
C ASP A 275 6.24 -5.91 12.20
N GLU A 276 6.99 -6.69 11.41
CA GLU A 276 8.25 -6.25 10.82
C GLU A 276 8.04 -5.11 9.81
N LEU A 277 7.06 -5.26 8.92
CA LEU A 277 6.74 -4.26 7.89
C LEU A 277 6.28 -2.95 8.52
N GLN A 278 5.38 -2.98 9.51
CA GLN A 278 4.92 -1.76 10.18
C GLN A 278 6.07 -1.07 10.93
N LYS A 279 6.90 -1.82 11.67
CA LYS A 279 8.08 -1.25 12.34
C LYS A 279 9.09 -0.65 11.34
N ALA A 280 9.31 -1.30 10.20
CA ALA A 280 10.19 -0.79 9.15
C ALA A 280 9.62 0.47 8.50
N ALA A 281 8.31 0.52 8.24
CA ALA A 281 7.61 1.68 7.72
C ALA A 281 7.74 2.88 8.67
N THR A 282 7.51 2.69 9.98
CA THR A 282 7.68 3.75 10.99
C THR A 282 9.11 4.30 11.00
N ARG A 283 10.13 3.43 10.97
CA ARG A 283 11.54 3.87 10.92
C ARG A 283 11.87 4.67 9.65
N ARG A 284 11.39 4.21 8.48
CA ARG A 284 11.60 4.92 7.21
C ARG A 284 10.92 6.28 7.22
N LEU A 285 9.66 6.34 7.66
CA LEU A 285 8.90 7.58 7.80
C LEU A 285 9.59 8.55 8.75
N ALA A 286 10.07 8.07 9.90
CA ALA A 286 10.80 8.90 10.86
C ALA A 286 12.09 9.48 10.25
N ALA A 287 12.80 8.69 9.44
CA ALA A 287 13.98 9.17 8.71
C ALA A 287 13.63 10.26 7.68
N VAL A 288 12.53 10.09 6.93
CA VAL A 288 12.02 11.10 5.98
C VAL A 288 11.64 12.41 6.69
N LEU A 289 10.89 12.32 7.80
CA LEU A 289 10.50 13.48 8.61
C LEU A 289 11.69 14.19 9.29
N SER A 290 12.75 13.44 9.58
CA SER A 290 14.01 13.96 10.16
C SER A 290 14.92 14.58 9.11
N GLY A 291 15.01 13.97 7.91
CA GLY A 291 15.88 14.39 6.79
C GLY A 291 15.47 15.72 6.15
N GLY A 292 14.30 16.25 6.52
CA GLY A 292 13.91 17.62 6.25
C GLY A 292 13.03 17.81 5.03
N LEU A 293 12.56 16.73 4.37
CA LEU A 293 11.60 16.78 3.26
C LEU A 293 12.02 17.75 2.13
N ARG A 294 13.31 17.70 1.79
CA ARG A 294 13.94 18.53 0.75
C ARG A 294 13.93 17.85 -0.61
#